data_AF-A0A7V3D393-F1
#
_entry.id   AF-A0A7V3D393-F1
#
_cell.length_a   1.000
_cell.length_b   1.000
_cell.length_c   1.000
_cell.angle_alpha   90.00
_cell.angle_beta   90.00
_cell.angle_gamma   90.00
#
_symmetry.space_group_name_H-M   'P 1'
#
loop_
_entity.id
_entity.type
_entity.pdbx_description
1 polymer ?
#
loop_
_entity_poly.entity_id
_entity_poly.type
_entity_poly.pdbx_seq_one_letter_code
_entity_poly.pdbx_strand_id
1 'polypeptide(L)'
;PGVPADALLMALDLAGVACSTGSACSSGSLLPSPVLQAMRVPEAVLRSAMRFSFSHLLTREEIETAAGIVGRSVQRLREQAEG
;
A
#
# COMPACT_ATOMS: atom_id res chain seq x y z
N PRO A 1 0.06 -9.66 -1.57
CA PRO A 1 -0.48 -9.87 -2.93
C PRO A 1 -1.97 -10.22 -2.90
N GLY A 2 -2.74 -9.76 -3.90
CA GLY A 2 -4.17 -10.07 -4.06
C GLY A 2 -5.14 -8.89 -3.81
N VAL A 3 -4.64 -7.70 -3.49
CA VAL A 3 -5.47 -6.48 -3.39
C VAL A 3 -4.89 -5.43 -4.35
N PRO A 4 -5.69 -4.78 -5.21
CA PRO A 4 -5.25 -3.68 -6.05
C PRO A 4 -4.66 -2.53 -5.20
N ALA A 5 -3.49 -2.04 -5.58
CA ALA A 5 -2.76 -1.04 -4.79
C ALA A 5 -3.53 0.29 -4.67
N ASP A 6 -4.28 0.70 -5.70
CA ASP A 6 -5.14 1.88 -5.71
C ASP A 6 -6.31 1.77 -4.72
N ALA A 7 -6.99 0.62 -4.69
CA ALA A 7 -8.06 0.36 -3.73
C ALA A 7 -7.55 0.40 -2.29
N LEU A 8 -6.39 -0.22 -2.04
CA LEU A 8 -5.76 -0.21 -0.71
C LEU A 8 -5.28 1.19 -0.33
N LEU A 9 -4.69 1.95 -1.26
CA LEU A 9 -4.26 3.33 -1.03
C LEU A 9 -5.44 4.21 -0.60
N MET A 10 -6.57 4.14 -1.31
CA MET A 10 -7.78 4.87 -0.96
C MET A 10 -8.33 4.46 0.42
N ALA A 11 -8.37 3.15 0.70
CA ALA A 11 -8.85 2.65 1.99
C ALA A 11 -7.98 3.11 3.16
N LEU A 12 -6.65 3.20 2.97
CA LEU A 12 -5.72 3.66 3.99
C LEU A 12 -5.76 5.16 4.19
N ASP A 13 -5.92 5.94 3.12
CA ASP A 13 -6.12 7.39 3.19
C ASP A 13 -7.37 7.74 4.01
N LEU A 14 -8.50 7.09 3.73
CA LEU A 14 -9.74 7.22 4.50
C LEU A 14 -9.60 6.78 5.97
N ALA A 15 -8.70 5.84 6.24
CA ALA A 15 -8.42 5.35 7.59
C ALA A 15 -7.33 6.16 8.32
N GLY A 16 -6.82 7.25 7.71
CA GLY A 16 -5.82 8.13 8.30
C GLY A 16 -4.37 7.63 8.24
N VAL A 17 -4.08 6.65 7.37
CA VAL A 17 -2.72 6.12 7.17
C VAL A 17 -2.14 6.62 5.85
N ALA A 18 -1.23 7.59 5.94
CA ALA A 18 -0.52 8.11 4.78
C ALA A 18 0.49 7.10 4.24
N CYS A 19 0.38 6.77 2.95
CA CYS A 19 1.30 5.88 2.24
C CYS A 19 1.30 6.21 0.74
N SER A 20 2.08 5.48 -0.03
CA SER A 20 2.13 5.66 -1.49
C SER A 20 2.18 4.33 -2.22
N THR A 21 1.69 4.30 -3.46
CA THR A 21 1.88 3.19 -4.40
C THR A 21 3.02 3.54 -5.37
N GLY A 22 3.82 2.56 -5.78
CA GLY A 22 4.90 2.77 -6.75
C GLY A 22 6.16 3.48 -6.21
N SER A 23 6.92 4.11 -7.12
CA SER A 23 8.08 4.94 -6.78
C SER A 23 7.65 6.27 -6.18
N ALA A 24 8.43 6.78 -5.23
CA ALA A 24 8.15 7.92 -4.36
C ALA A 24 7.45 9.17 -4.95
N CYS A 25 7.60 9.40 -6.26
CA CYS A 25 7.23 10.62 -6.96
C CYS A 25 6.40 10.34 -8.24
N SER A 26 5.58 9.29 -8.28
CA SER A 26 4.61 9.11 -9.37
C SER A 26 3.47 10.14 -9.25
N SER A 27 3.79 11.43 -9.42
CA SER A 27 2.84 12.53 -9.39
C SER A 27 1.80 12.35 -10.50
N GLY A 28 0.62 11.85 -10.15
CA GLY A 28 -0.55 11.78 -11.03
C GLY A 28 -0.65 10.53 -11.92
N SER A 29 0.19 9.51 -11.71
CA SER A 29 0.18 8.31 -12.56
C SER A 29 0.16 7.02 -11.73
N LEU A 30 -0.90 6.23 -11.86
CA LEU A 30 -1.05 4.88 -11.26
C LEU A 30 -0.18 3.83 -11.98
N LEU A 31 0.95 4.24 -12.56
CA LEU A 31 1.86 3.34 -13.23
C LEU A 31 2.63 2.48 -12.22
N PRO A 32 2.92 1.22 -12.56
CA PRO A 32 3.71 0.38 -11.69
C PRO A 32 5.13 0.92 -11.47
N SER A 33 5.74 0.55 -10.34
CA SER A 33 7.10 0.99 -10.01
C SER A 33 8.12 0.53 -11.07
N PRO A 34 8.89 1.45 -11.69
CA PRO A 34 9.94 1.07 -12.65
C PRO A 34 11.05 0.25 -11.99
N VAL A 35 11.27 0.43 -10.68
CA VAL A 35 12.22 -0.37 -9.89
C VAL A 35 11.72 -1.81 -9.75
N LEU A 36 10.45 -2.00 -9.37
CA LEU A 36 9.89 -3.35 -9.23
C LEU A 36 9.78 -4.07 -10.58
N GLN A 37 9.53 -3.33 -11.67
CA GLN A 37 9.61 -3.85 -13.04
C GLN A 37 11.03 -4.31 -13.40
N ALA A 38 12.05 -3.50 -13.11
CA ALA A 38 13.44 -3.86 -13.35
C ALA A 38 13.89 -5.09 -12.53
N MET A 39 13.35 -5.23 -11.32
CA MET A 39 13.55 -6.41 -10.46
C MET A 39 12.81 -7.66 -10.96
N ARG A 40 11.95 -7.55 -11.98
CA ARG A 40 11.17 -8.66 -12.55
C ARG A 40 10.32 -9.40 -11.51
N VAL A 41 9.75 -8.66 -10.55
CA VAL A 41 8.82 -9.27 -9.58
C VAL A 41 7.55 -9.76 -10.30
N PRO A 42 6.85 -10.77 -9.76
CA PRO A 42 5.59 -11.23 -10.35
C PRO A 42 4.56 -10.09 -10.50
N GLU A 43 3.78 -10.11 -11.57
CA GLU A 43 2.79 -9.06 -11.87
C GLU A 43 1.80 -8.83 -10.72
N ALA A 44 1.39 -9.91 -10.05
CA ALA A 44 0.51 -9.83 -8.88
C ALA A 44 1.14 -9.06 -7.71
N VAL A 45 2.45 -9.10 -7.55
CA VAL A 45 3.20 -8.31 -6.56
C VAL A 45 3.32 -6.86 -7.04
N LEU A 46 3.67 -6.67 -8.30
CA LEU A 46 3.82 -5.36 -8.92
C LEU A 46 2.55 -4.49 -8.77
N ARG A 47 1.37 -5.10 -8.96
CA ARG A 47 0.05 -4.43 -8.87
C ARG A 47 -0.50 -4.26 -7.44
N SER A 48 0.15 -4.84 -6.44
CA SER A 48 -0.28 -4.77 -5.04
C SER A 48 0.76 -4.14 -4.12
N ALA A 49 1.78 -3.50 -4.69
CA ALA A 49 2.89 -2.94 -3.95
C ALA A 49 2.53 -1.62 -3.25
N MET A 50 2.75 -1.58 -1.93
CA MET A 50 2.62 -0.40 -1.08
C MET A 50 3.98 0.01 -0.54
N ARG A 51 4.22 1.32 -0.39
CA ARG A 51 5.41 1.87 0.25
C ARG A 51 5.01 2.70 1.47
N PHE A 52 5.62 2.35 2.60
CA PHE A 52 5.56 3.10 3.85
C PHE A 52 6.95 3.69 4.13
N SER A 53 6.98 4.99 4.41
CA SER A 53 8.21 5.72 4.76
C SER A 53 8.11 6.16 6.20
N PHE A 54 9.16 5.94 6.98
CA PHE A 54 9.19 6.24 8.42
C PHE A 54 10.12 7.41 8.69
N SER A 55 9.83 8.15 9.77
CA SER A 55 10.61 9.27 10.26
C SER A 55 10.90 9.08 11.74
N HIS A 56 11.96 9.73 12.25
CA HIS A 56 12.26 9.82 13.68
C HIS A 56 11.19 10.56 14.49
N LEU A 57 10.25 11.22 13.80
CA LEU A 57 9.08 11.86 14.39
C LEU A 57 7.96 10.87 14.74
N LEU A 58 8.03 9.63 14.26
CA LEU A 58 7.02 8.60 14.55
C LEU A 58 7.32 7.89 15.87
N THR A 59 6.27 7.64 16.63
CA THR A 59 6.29 6.81 17.84
C THR A 59 6.03 5.34 17.50
N ARG A 60 6.40 4.44 18.41
CA ARG A 60 6.12 3.01 18.24
C ARG A 60 4.61 2.75 18.20
N GLU A 61 3.87 3.45 19.04
CA GLU A 61 2.42 3.34 19.19
C GLU A 61 1.68 3.74 17.91
N GLU A 62 2.13 4.81 17.23
CA GLU A 62 1.60 5.20 15.91
C GLU A 62 1.86 4.12 14.86
N ILE A 63 3.05 3.52 14.86
CA ILE A 63 3.42 2.46 13.91
C ILE A 63 2.57 1.20 14.15
N GLU A 64 2.38 0.80 15.39
CA GLU A 64 1.53 -0.35 15.77
C GLU A 64 0.07 -0.10 15.38
N THR A 65 -0.44 1.11 15.62
CA THR A 65 -1.79 1.52 15.24
C THR A 65 -1.97 1.46 13.72
N ALA A 66 -1.03 2.04 12.96
CA ALA A 66 -1.05 2.03 11.50
C ALA A 66 -0.96 0.60 10.95
N ALA A 67 -0.10 -0.26 11.51
CA ALA A 67 0.01 -1.65 11.11
C ALA A 67 -1.31 -2.42 11.31
N GLY A 68 -2.00 -2.18 12.44
CA GLY A 68 -3.31 -2.74 12.70
C GLY A 68 -4.37 -2.29 11.70
N ILE A 69 -4.36 -1.00 11.32
CA ILE A 69 -5.24 -0.46 10.27
C ILE A 69 -4.95 -1.14 8.93
N VAL A 70 -3.67 -1.24 8.55
CA VAL A 70 -3.26 -1.90 7.30
C VAL A 70 -3.75 -3.34 7.23
N GLY A 71 -3.55 -4.12 8.29
CA GLY A 71 -4.02 -5.50 8.35
C GLY A 71 -5.52 -5.64 8.14
N ARG A 72 -6.32 -4.83 8.84
CA ARG A 72 -7.78 -4.83 8.72
C ARG A 72 -8.26 -4.41 7.32
N SER A 73 -7.66 -3.37 6.74
CA SER A 73 -8.01 -2.90 5.40
C SER A 73 -7.71 -3.95 4.33
N VAL A 74 -6.56 -4.63 4.43
CA VAL A 74 -6.19 -5.72 3.51
C VAL A 74 -7.16 -6.89 3.64
N GLN A 75 -7.50 -7.30 4.86
CA GLN A 75 -8.44 -8.40 5.08
C GLN A 75 -9.81 -8.09 4.47
N ARG A 76 -10.37 -6.92 4.79
CA ARG A 76 -11.67 -6.47 4.26
C ARG A 76 -11.71 -6.46 2.74
N LEU A 77 -10.68 -5.90 2.09
CA LEU A 77 -10.64 -5.79 0.63
C LEU A 77 -10.49 -7.16 -0.05
N ARG A 78 -9.84 -8.14 0.59
CA ARG A 78 -9.80 -9.52 0.09
C ARG A 78 -11.16 -10.19 0.15
N GLU A 79 -11.85 -10.08 1.28
CA GLU A 79 -13.20 -10.63 1.46
C GLU A 79 -14.19 -10.05 0.43
N GLN A 80 -14.03 -8.77 0.05
CA GLN A 80 -14.85 -8.12 -0.98
C GLN A 80 -14.50 -8.51 -2.42
N ALA A 81 -13.30 -9.03 -2.68
CA ALA A 81 -12.88 -9.48 -4.00
C ALA A 81 -13.25 -10.95 -4.27
N GLU A 82 -13.60 -11.70 -3.22
CA GLU A 82 -13.98 -13.12 -3.26
C GLU A 82 -15.51 -13.34 -3.31
N GLY A 83 -16.31 -12.28 -3.14
CA GLY A 83 -17.78 -12.29 -3.23
C GLY A 83 -18.29 -11.60 -4.48
#